data_AF-A0A484I8B3-F1
#
_entry.id   AF-A0A484I8B3-F1
#
_cell.length_a   1.000
_cell.length_b   1.000
_cell.length_c   1.000
_cell.angle_alpha   90.00
_cell.angle_beta   90.00
_cell.angle_gamma   90.00
#
_symmetry.space_group_name_H-M   'P 1'
#
loop_
_entity.id
_entity.type
_entity.pdbx_description
1 polymer ?
#
loop_
_entity_poly.entity_id
_entity_poly.type
_entity_poly.pdbx_seq_one_letter_code
_entity_poly.pdbx_strand_id
1 'polypeptide(L)'
;MQYSDDYVKFITKSLNKCSTILENPSVEGYKKLNQELDQIISYSKLEDHSNIQIITEKVKYIVDSLVTGHKLTNQILDLLNKCLRKIKEDITIQNHILDLNFVEEIKTIYDTIKKNEKDFIYSKNLKVLLITNDQFLSNLILNSVDSSIEIQTIENYSKAFDLVKNNGFDIIICDVTEDNFITEDFILTYSKTIPIAIFYRSRDLQLVLKTAKLGVRNVISSDEMAIKYLVKTLHTIYAEWEKQKKKIMLKPLLEDPNTKILVRDMLLTELPIVQKVRSHLTNEINVNSAIRDSYDLKVNDLIVSNSSLIDSLVKENFLIKEKVKNALTCPNCHAVDLDINYQCISCHDELFTKYDEVMVHQTCGFTGLRQDFIIGNNSYCPKCNKKISNSNEIIKKASYRCQKCLKFFEEPYIFYSCNFCNYGPFVHINGRTQPIYKYNINPKFEREFKKNFFILQKLSDYLIKLDYKLSFNEKADTNIATETFFDLVARKEEQTIIFVIFTSNLEYNIELLYNIETFRGHSTKVNPIVISLNEPDQLLVNILLKFNIFLIVSDNDGEILSKTKEYLSRV
;
A
#
# COMPACT_ATOMS: atom_id res chain seq x y z
N MET A 1 -36.04 -33.08 2.89
CA MET A 1 -36.27 -32.23 1.69
C MET A 1 -35.47 -32.87 0.58
N GLN A 2 -36.04 -33.10 -0.61
CA GLN A 2 -35.26 -33.66 -1.71
C GLN A 2 -34.41 -32.55 -2.34
N TYR A 3 -33.10 -32.78 -2.51
CA TYR A 3 -32.18 -31.84 -3.16
C TYR A 3 -32.44 -31.78 -4.67
N SER A 4 -32.06 -30.67 -5.32
CA SER A 4 -32.28 -30.51 -6.76
C SER A 4 -31.53 -31.54 -7.62
N ASP A 5 -32.16 -32.01 -8.70
CA ASP A 5 -31.54 -32.96 -9.64
C ASP A 5 -30.26 -32.41 -10.27
N ASP A 6 -30.20 -31.09 -10.46
CA ASP A 6 -29.02 -30.40 -11.00
C ASP A 6 -27.86 -30.39 -10.01
N TYR A 7 -28.14 -30.22 -8.72
CA TYR A 7 -27.16 -30.35 -7.64
C TYR A 7 -26.60 -31.78 -7.56
N VAL A 8 -27.47 -32.79 -7.55
CA VAL A 8 -27.06 -34.20 -7.49
C VAL A 8 -26.16 -34.58 -8.68
N LYS A 9 -26.53 -34.15 -9.89
CA LYS A 9 -25.71 -34.37 -11.10
C LYS A 9 -24.37 -33.66 -11.03
N PHE A 10 -24.34 -32.42 -10.55
CA PHE A 10 -23.11 -31.63 -10.44
C PHE A 10 -22.12 -32.29 -9.48
N ILE A 11 -22.55 -32.60 -8.25
CA ILE A 11 -21.65 -33.17 -7.25
C ILE A 11 -21.17 -34.55 -7.69
N THR A 12 -22.03 -35.39 -8.27
CA THR A 12 -21.62 -36.70 -8.81
C THR A 12 -20.54 -36.57 -9.89
N LYS A 13 -20.66 -35.57 -10.78
CA LYS A 13 -19.66 -35.29 -11.81
C LYS A 13 -18.33 -34.83 -11.21
N SER A 14 -18.35 -33.93 -10.23
CA SER A 14 -17.15 -33.45 -9.55
C SER A 14 -16.47 -34.54 -8.73
N LEU A 15 -17.22 -35.41 -8.03
CA LEU A 15 -16.66 -36.55 -7.31
C LEU A 15 -15.92 -37.53 -8.24
N ASN A 16 -16.49 -37.83 -9.42
CA ASN A 16 -15.82 -38.71 -10.38
C ASN A 16 -14.49 -38.10 -10.87
N LYS A 17 -14.43 -36.78 -11.08
CA LYS A 17 -13.16 -36.10 -11.39
C LYS A 17 -12.17 -36.19 -10.24
N CYS A 18 -12.63 -35.96 -9.00
CA CYS A 18 -11.79 -36.09 -7.80
C CYS A 18 -11.16 -37.49 -7.71
N SER A 19 -11.94 -38.56 -7.96
CA SER A 19 -11.44 -39.93 -7.98
C SER A 19 -10.37 -40.14 -9.08
N THR A 20 -10.60 -39.66 -10.31
CA THR A 20 -9.60 -39.79 -11.39
C THR A 20 -8.29 -39.04 -11.09
N ILE A 21 -8.35 -37.94 -10.34
CA ILE A 21 -7.16 -37.19 -9.95
C ILE A 21 -6.37 -37.95 -8.87
N LEU A 22 -7.04 -38.66 -7.97
CA LEU A 22 -6.39 -39.45 -6.92
C LEU A 22 -5.71 -40.73 -7.45
N GLU A 23 -6.08 -41.22 -8.64
CA GLU A 23 -5.43 -42.35 -9.30
C GLU A 23 -4.00 -42.02 -9.78
N ASN A 24 -3.72 -40.75 -10.12
CA ASN A 24 -2.41 -40.27 -10.55
C ASN A 24 -1.96 -39.05 -9.71
N PRO A 25 -1.42 -39.28 -8.50
CA PRO A 25 -1.08 -38.21 -7.56
C PRO A 25 0.05 -37.32 -8.10
N SER A 26 -0.24 -36.03 -8.25
CA SER A 26 0.73 -34.99 -8.59
C SER A 26 0.36 -33.68 -7.92
N VAL A 27 1.33 -32.79 -7.68
CA VAL A 27 1.09 -31.48 -7.05
C VAL A 27 0.07 -30.66 -7.87
N GLU A 28 0.18 -30.70 -9.20
CA GLU A 28 -0.77 -30.03 -10.09
C GLU A 28 -2.14 -30.71 -10.08
N GLY A 29 -2.19 -32.03 -9.89
CA GLY A 29 -3.41 -32.79 -9.64
C GLY A 29 -4.09 -32.35 -8.34
N TYR A 30 -3.36 -32.21 -7.23
CA TYR A 30 -3.94 -31.77 -5.95
C TYR A 30 -4.49 -30.34 -5.99
N LYS A 31 -3.88 -29.44 -6.78
CA LYS A 31 -4.47 -28.11 -7.02
C LYS A 31 -5.82 -28.20 -7.75
N LYS A 32 -5.91 -29.06 -8.77
CA LYS A 32 -7.19 -29.32 -9.47
C LYS A 32 -8.22 -29.99 -8.56
N LEU A 33 -7.77 -30.89 -7.67
CA LEU A 33 -8.61 -31.50 -6.64
C LEU A 33 -9.20 -30.44 -5.71
N ASN A 34 -8.38 -29.50 -5.23
CA ASN A 34 -8.85 -28.38 -4.42
C ASN A 34 -9.89 -27.51 -5.13
N GLN A 35 -9.70 -27.22 -6.42
CA GLN A 35 -10.66 -26.45 -7.20
C GLN A 35 -12.03 -27.16 -7.30
N GLU A 36 -12.04 -28.48 -7.47
CA GLU A 36 -13.29 -29.25 -7.50
C GLU A 36 -13.92 -29.36 -6.09
N LEU A 37 -13.13 -29.47 -5.01
CA LEU A 37 -13.64 -29.44 -3.64
C LEU A 37 -14.28 -28.07 -3.29
N ASP A 38 -13.69 -26.96 -3.75
CA ASP A 38 -14.27 -25.63 -3.57
C ASP A 38 -15.62 -25.47 -4.28
N GLN A 39 -15.76 -26.07 -5.46
CA GLN A 39 -17.03 -26.12 -6.17
C GLN A 39 -18.06 -26.96 -5.39
N ILE A 40 -17.68 -28.12 -4.87
CA ILE A 40 -18.56 -28.96 -4.04
C ILE A 40 -19.03 -28.19 -2.79
N ILE A 41 -18.14 -27.48 -2.09
CA ILE A 41 -18.50 -26.66 -0.92
C ILE A 41 -19.49 -25.56 -1.32
N SER A 42 -19.21 -24.85 -2.42
CA SER A 42 -20.04 -23.72 -2.87
C SER A 42 -21.44 -24.16 -3.27
N TYR A 43 -21.56 -25.23 -4.05
CA TYR A 43 -22.86 -25.78 -4.44
C TYR A 43 -23.62 -26.37 -3.26
N SER A 44 -22.92 -27.00 -2.30
CA SER A 44 -23.57 -27.56 -1.11
C SER A 44 -24.09 -26.48 -0.16
N LYS A 45 -23.45 -25.29 -0.13
CA LYS A 45 -23.96 -24.12 0.59
C LYS A 45 -25.23 -23.54 -0.04
N LEU A 46 -25.35 -23.58 -1.36
CA LEU A 46 -26.54 -23.08 -2.06
C LEU A 46 -27.78 -23.95 -1.84
N GLU A 47 -27.57 -25.25 -1.59
CA GLU A 47 -28.63 -26.24 -1.38
C GLU A 47 -28.78 -26.64 0.10
N ASP A 48 -28.17 -25.88 1.03
CA ASP A 48 -28.17 -26.12 2.48
C ASP A 48 -27.77 -27.55 2.91
N HIS A 49 -26.94 -28.23 2.11
CA HIS A 49 -26.44 -29.58 2.41
C HIS A 49 -25.23 -29.53 3.36
N SER A 50 -25.49 -29.18 4.61
CA SER A 50 -24.48 -28.97 5.66
C SER A 50 -23.53 -30.17 5.86
N ASN A 51 -24.02 -31.40 5.72
CA ASN A 51 -23.19 -32.61 5.91
C ASN A 51 -22.04 -32.71 4.88
N ILE A 52 -22.37 -32.62 3.59
CA ILE A 52 -21.36 -32.63 2.52
C ILE A 52 -20.44 -31.44 2.64
N GLN A 53 -20.96 -30.26 2.99
CA GLN A 53 -20.14 -29.07 3.20
C GLN A 53 -19.06 -29.33 4.25
N ILE A 54 -19.44 -29.81 5.44
CA ILE A 54 -18.52 -30.00 6.56
C ILE A 54 -17.47 -31.08 6.23
N ILE A 55 -17.89 -32.22 5.66
CA ILE A 55 -16.96 -33.28 5.26
C ILE A 55 -15.98 -32.76 4.19
N THR A 56 -16.48 -32.02 3.20
CA THR A 56 -15.65 -31.49 2.10
C THR A 56 -14.68 -30.42 2.61
N GLU A 57 -15.09 -29.54 3.53
CA GLU A 57 -14.21 -28.57 4.17
C GLU A 57 -13.07 -29.26 4.94
N LYS A 58 -13.35 -30.36 5.65
CA LYS A 58 -12.32 -31.14 6.36
C LYS A 58 -11.37 -31.86 5.41
N VAL A 59 -11.89 -32.45 4.33
CA VAL A 59 -11.07 -33.07 3.29
C VAL A 59 -10.19 -32.03 2.59
N LYS A 60 -10.71 -30.83 2.33
CA LYS A 60 -9.96 -29.74 1.75
C LYS A 60 -8.74 -29.37 2.58
N TYR A 61 -8.86 -29.32 3.92
CA TYR A 61 -7.68 -29.08 4.78
C TYR A 61 -6.57 -30.13 4.58
N ILE A 62 -6.93 -31.40 4.37
CA ILE A 62 -5.95 -32.47 4.10
C ILE A 62 -5.35 -32.32 2.70
N VAL A 63 -6.15 -31.97 1.70
CA VAL A 63 -5.67 -31.76 0.33
C VAL A 63 -4.79 -30.50 0.23
N ASP A 64 -5.14 -29.44 0.95
CA ASP A 64 -4.30 -28.25 1.12
C ASP A 64 -2.93 -28.62 1.71
N SER A 65 -2.91 -29.49 2.73
CA SER A 65 -1.67 -30.08 3.23
C SER A 65 -0.89 -30.83 2.13
N LEU A 66 -1.55 -31.66 1.31
CA LEU A 66 -0.88 -32.34 0.20
C LEU A 66 -0.35 -31.38 -0.88
N VAL A 67 -1.06 -30.27 -1.17
CA VAL A 67 -0.59 -29.20 -2.07
C VAL A 67 0.62 -28.48 -1.49
N THR A 68 0.66 -28.30 -0.17
CA THR A 68 1.83 -27.73 0.53
C THR A 68 3.01 -28.69 0.66
N GLY A 69 2.87 -29.93 0.20
CA GLY A 69 3.98 -30.87 0.08
C GLY A 69 4.06 -31.92 1.21
N HIS A 70 2.94 -32.32 1.81
CA HIS A 70 2.92 -33.52 2.66
C HIS A 70 2.95 -34.82 1.82
N LYS A 71 3.63 -35.87 2.29
CA LYS A 71 3.71 -37.17 1.59
C LYS A 71 2.34 -37.86 1.60
N LEU A 72 1.85 -38.26 0.43
CA LEU A 72 0.68 -39.13 0.33
C LEU A 72 1.04 -40.51 0.90
N THR A 73 0.53 -40.83 2.08
CA THR A 73 0.61 -42.18 2.66
C THR A 73 -0.63 -42.98 2.25
N ASN A 74 -0.53 -44.32 2.29
CA ASN A 74 -1.67 -45.19 2.01
C ASN A 74 -2.85 -44.93 2.96
N GLN A 75 -2.58 -44.50 4.19
CA GLN A 75 -3.62 -44.10 5.16
C GLN A 75 -4.37 -42.84 4.73
N ILE A 76 -3.66 -41.83 4.19
CA ILE A 76 -4.28 -40.59 3.69
C ILE A 76 -5.07 -40.87 2.41
N LEU A 77 -4.54 -41.68 1.50
CA LEU A 77 -5.24 -42.05 0.27
C LEU A 77 -6.52 -42.85 0.57
N ASP A 78 -6.46 -43.79 1.52
CA ASP A 78 -7.64 -44.55 1.95
C ASP A 78 -8.68 -43.63 2.60
N LEU A 79 -8.26 -42.68 3.43
CA LEU A 79 -9.15 -41.68 4.03
C LEU A 79 -9.82 -40.79 2.98
N LEU A 80 -9.07 -40.28 2.00
CA LEU A 80 -9.60 -39.45 0.91
C LEU A 80 -10.63 -40.23 0.08
N ASN A 81 -10.33 -41.48 -0.28
CA ASN A 81 -11.26 -42.34 -1.00
C ASN A 81 -12.51 -42.68 -0.16
N LYS A 82 -12.33 -42.95 1.14
CA LYS A 82 -13.43 -43.19 2.08
C LYS A 82 -14.34 -41.97 2.20
N CYS A 83 -13.78 -40.76 2.25
CA CYS A 83 -14.53 -39.50 2.27
C CYS A 83 -15.30 -39.27 0.97
N LEU A 84 -14.67 -39.43 -0.19
CA LEU A 84 -15.35 -39.27 -1.48
C LEU A 84 -16.48 -40.28 -1.65
N ARG A 85 -16.28 -41.53 -1.21
CA ARG A 85 -17.34 -42.55 -1.20
C ARG A 85 -18.48 -42.18 -0.26
N LYS A 86 -18.17 -41.68 0.94
CA LYS A 86 -19.17 -41.23 1.92
C LYS A 86 -20.00 -40.06 1.38
N ILE A 87 -19.37 -39.07 0.74
CA ILE A 87 -20.06 -37.96 0.09
C ILE A 87 -20.98 -38.49 -1.02
N LYS A 88 -20.51 -39.46 -1.83
CA LYS A 88 -21.33 -40.09 -2.88
C LYS A 88 -22.56 -40.82 -2.30
N GLU A 89 -22.37 -41.58 -1.22
CA GLU A 89 -23.44 -42.30 -0.52
C GLU A 89 -24.47 -41.32 0.09
N ASP A 90 -23.99 -40.27 0.78
CA ASP A 90 -24.84 -39.28 1.42
C ASP A 90 -25.69 -38.50 0.40
N ILE A 91 -25.18 -38.25 -0.82
CA ILE A 91 -25.96 -37.68 -1.93
C ILE A 91 -27.04 -38.66 -2.41
N THR A 92 -26.67 -39.92 -2.64
CA THR A 92 -27.62 -40.93 -3.18
C THR A 92 -28.77 -41.23 -2.23
N ILE A 93 -28.54 -41.16 -0.93
CA ILE A 93 -29.53 -41.45 0.12
C ILE A 93 -30.21 -40.15 0.62
N GLN A 94 -29.79 -38.98 0.11
CA GLN A 94 -30.23 -37.66 0.58
C GLN A 94 -30.05 -37.51 2.11
N ASN A 95 -28.90 -37.95 2.61
CA ASN A 95 -28.63 -37.99 4.04
C ASN A 95 -28.44 -36.57 4.60
N HIS A 96 -29.29 -36.19 5.54
CA HIS A 96 -29.25 -34.89 6.21
C HIS A 96 -28.49 -34.93 7.56
N ILE A 97 -28.06 -36.12 8.02
CA ILE A 97 -27.48 -36.30 9.35
C ILE A 97 -25.96 -36.41 9.25
N LEU A 98 -25.26 -35.57 10.01
CA LEU A 98 -23.80 -35.55 10.11
C LEU A 98 -23.28 -36.75 10.92
N ASP A 99 -22.36 -37.51 10.34
CA ASP A 99 -21.68 -38.60 11.05
C ASP A 99 -20.52 -38.04 11.90
N LEU A 100 -20.81 -37.76 13.17
CA LEU A 100 -19.84 -37.20 14.11
C LEU A 100 -18.62 -38.12 14.35
N ASN A 101 -18.82 -39.43 14.34
CA ASN A 101 -17.72 -40.40 14.51
C ASN A 101 -16.76 -40.35 13.33
N PHE A 102 -17.28 -40.20 12.11
CA PHE A 102 -16.46 -40.04 10.91
C PHE A 102 -15.70 -38.71 10.90
N VAL A 103 -16.32 -37.62 11.39
CA VAL A 103 -15.65 -36.32 11.52
C VAL A 103 -14.52 -36.37 12.56
N GLU A 104 -14.71 -37.09 13.67
CA GLU A 104 -13.65 -37.33 14.67
C GLU A 104 -12.52 -38.23 14.14
N GLU A 105 -12.83 -39.24 13.31
CA GLU A 105 -11.83 -40.06 12.62
C GLU A 105 -10.93 -39.21 11.71
N ILE A 106 -11.53 -38.31 10.91
CA ILE A 106 -10.77 -37.36 10.07
C ILE A 106 -9.89 -36.44 10.94
N LYS A 107 -10.43 -35.95 12.06
CA LYS A 107 -9.72 -35.04 12.98
C LYS A 107 -8.53 -35.72 13.67
N THR A 108 -8.70 -36.94 14.16
CA THR A 108 -7.63 -37.70 14.85
C THR A 108 -6.48 -38.07 13.90
N ILE A 109 -6.78 -38.42 12.65
CA ILE A 109 -5.75 -38.68 11.63
C ILE A 109 -5.04 -37.37 11.25
N TYR A 110 -5.77 -36.27 11.08
CA TYR A 110 -5.17 -34.94 10.86
C TYR A 110 -4.24 -34.51 12.00
N ASP A 111 -4.66 -34.69 13.25
CA ASP A 111 -3.84 -34.37 14.42
C ASP A 111 -2.58 -35.27 14.51
N THR A 112 -2.66 -36.50 13.96
CA THR A 112 -1.52 -37.41 13.85
C THR A 112 -0.56 -36.98 12.74
N ILE A 113 -1.07 -36.49 11.60
CA ILE A 113 -0.28 -35.87 10.52
C ILE A 113 0.47 -34.63 11.05
N LYS A 114 -0.21 -33.81 11.85
CA LYS A 114 0.36 -32.62 12.50
C LYS A 114 1.44 -32.96 13.54
N LYS A 115 1.35 -34.12 14.20
CA LYS A 115 2.38 -34.59 15.15
C LYS A 115 3.62 -35.19 14.48
N ASN A 116 3.48 -35.74 13.27
CA ASN A 116 4.56 -36.35 12.50
C ASN A 116 5.16 -35.41 11.43
N GLU A 117 5.21 -34.10 11.70
CA GLU A 117 5.80 -33.05 10.83
C GLU A 117 7.35 -33.17 10.68
N LYS A 118 7.83 -34.31 10.17
CA LYS A 118 9.16 -34.45 9.57
C LYS A 118 9.13 -34.44 8.03
N ASP A 119 7.94 -34.47 7.43
CA ASP A 119 7.76 -34.47 5.98
C ASP A 119 7.39 -33.07 5.48
N PHE A 120 8.35 -32.14 5.51
CA PHE A 120 8.31 -30.99 4.60
C PHE A 120 8.94 -31.43 3.28
N ILE A 121 8.17 -31.44 2.17
CA ILE A 121 8.80 -31.55 0.85
C ILE A 121 9.49 -30.22 0.57
N TYR A 122 10.80 -30.22 0.79
CA TYR A 122 11.70 -29.16 0.41
C TYR A 122 11.71 -29.03 -1.11
N SER A 123 11.22 -27.91 -1.63
CA SER A 123 11.08 -27.67 -3.08
C SER A 123 12.41 -27.61 -3.84
N LYS A 124 13.53 -27.54 -3.10
CA LYS A 124 14.88 -27.42 -3.61
C LYS A 124 15.86 -28.00 -2.59
N ASN A 125 16.92 -28.65 -3.07
CA ASN A 125 18.08 -28.94 -2.23
C ASN A 125 18.88 -27.65 -2.03
N LEU A 126 18.94 -27.13 -0.81
CA LEU A 126 19.55 -25.82 -0.53
C LEU A 126 21.06 -25.95 -0.42
N LYS A 127 21.79 -25.09 -1.15
CA LYS A 127 23.22 -24.91 -0.92
C LYS A 127 23.45 -23.82 0.12
N VAL A 128 23.99 -24.19 1.26
CA VAL A 128 24.17 -23.30 2.41
C VAL A 128 25.66 -23.13 2.71
N LEU A 129 26.11 -21.88 2.80
CA LEU A 129 27.45 -21.55 3.28
C LEU A 129 27.40 -21.27 4.78
N LEU A 130 28.15 -22.00 5.59
CA LEU A 130 28.32 -21.72 7.02
C LEU A 130 29.71 -21.13 7.27
N ILE A 131 29.75 -19.89 7.78
CA ILE A 131 30.98 -19.21 8.18
C ILE A 131 31.09 -19.30 9.70
N THR A 132 31.97 -20.16 10.22
CA THR A 132 32.22 -20.30 11.67
C THR A 132 33.64 -20.78 11.93
N ASN A 133 34.27 -20.23 12.96
CA ASN A 133 35.53 -20.74 13.51
C ASN A 133 35.31 -21.76 14.65
N ASP A 134 34.06 -22.04 15.02
CA ASP A 134 33.71 -22.97 16.08
C ASP A 134 33.43 -24.37 15.50
N GLN A 135 34.37 -25.28 15.75
CA GLN A 135 34.30 -26.67 15.32
C GLN A 135 33.14 -27.44 15.97
N PHE A 136 32.75 -27.10 17.20
CA PHE A 136 31.64 -27.73 17.89
C PHE A 136 30.31 -27.33 17.25
N LEU A 137 30.10 -26.04 16.99
CA LEU A 137 28.90 -25.56 16.30
C LEU A 137 28.80 -26.14 14.88
N SER A 138 29.91 -26.16 14.15
CA SER A 138 30.01 -26.76 12.82
C SER A 138 29.56 -28.23 12.81
N ASN A 139 30.13 -29.05 13.69
CA ASN A 139 29.78 -30.47 13.79
C ASN A 139 28.31 -30.68 14.21
N LEU A 140 27.82 -29.86 15.12
CA LEU A 140 26.46 -29.95 15.63
C LEU A 140 25.43 -29.60 14.55
N ILE A 141 25.72 -28.59 13.72
CA ILE A 141 24.90 -28.24 12.55
C ILE A 141 24.93 -29.36 11.52
N LEU A 142 26.12 -29.86 11.15
CA LEU A 142 26.27 -30.94 10.17
C LEU A 142 25.51 -32.21 10.57
N ASN A 143 25.46 -32.54 11.86
CA ASN A 143 24.71 -33.69 12.38
C ASN A 143 23.19 -33.45 12.45
N SER A 144 22.75 -32.19 12.52
CA SER A 144 21.33 -31.82 12.63
C SER A 144 20.60 -31.74 11.29
N VAL A 145 21.35 -31.73 10.20
CA VAL A 145 20.86 -31.42 8.86
C VAL A 145 20.69 -32.70 8.03
N ASP A 146 19.61 -32.77 7.24
CA ASP A 146 19.28 -33.92 6.40
C ASP A 146 19.74 -33.73 4.94
N SER A 147 19.43 -34.69 4.05
CA SER A 147 19.84 -34.66 2.64
C SER A 147 19.26 -33.52 1.80
N SER A 148 18.37 -32.69 2.36
CA SER A 148 17.76 -31.54 1.67
C SER A 148 18.60 -30.27 1.69
N ILE A 149 19.72 -30.28 2.43
CA ILE A 149 20.62 -29.14 2.54
C ILE A 149 22.07 -29.64 2.38
N GLU A 150 22.78 -29.02 1.46
CA GLU A 150 24.22 -29.19 1.27
C GLU A 150 24.94 -28.04 1.97
N ILE A 151 25.68 -28.35 3.05
CA ILE A 151 26.42 -27.34 3.83
C ILE A 151 27.88 -27.35 3.45
N GLN A 152 28.40 -26.17 3.09
CA GLN A 152 29.83 -25.92 2.95
C GLN A 152 30.30 -25.03 4.11
N THR A 153 31.31 -25.47 4.86
CA THR A 153 31.81 -24.74 6.04
C THR A 153 33.11 -24.01 5.73
N ILE A 154 33.26 -22.78 6.25
CA ILE A 154 34.50 -22.00 6.12
C ILE A 154 34.81 -21.22 7.41
N GLU A 155 36.08 -21.15 7.77
CA GLU A 155 36.50 -20.53 9.03
C GLU A 155 36.82 -19.02 8.88
N ASN A 156 37.00 -18.53 7.66
CA ASN A 156 37.53 -17.19 7.40
C ASN A 156 36.71 -16.43 6.35
N TYR A 157 36.22 -15.23 6.73
CA TYR A 157 35.47 -14.31 5.86
C TYR A 157 36.24 -13.89 4.60
N SER A 158 37.56 -13.73 4.65
CA SER A 158 38.36 -13.37 3.46
C SER A 158 38.28 -14.44 2.37
N LYS A 159 38.30 -15.73 2.75
CA LYS A 159 38.11 -16.83 1.79
C LYS A 159 36.65 -16.98 1.35
N ALA A 160 35.70 -16.54 2.19
CA ALA A 160 34.28 -16.58 1.87
C ALA A 160 33.93 -15.66 0.68
N PHE A 161 34.59 -14.50 0.54
CA PHE A 161 34.39 -13.61 -0.61
C PHE A 161 34.67 -14.29 -1.96
N ASP A 162 35.77 -15.02 -2.06
CA ASP A 162 36.13 -15.73 -3.30
C ASP A 162 35.18 -16.90 -3.57
N LEU A 163 34.77 -17.59 -2.50
CA LEU A 163 33.88 -18.74 -2.58
C LEU A 163 32.48 -18.35 -3.10
N VAL A 164 31.90 -17.28 -2.56
CA VAL A 164 30.56 -16.81 -2.95
C VAL A 164 30.56 -16.21 -4.36
N LYS A 165 31.69 -15.65 -4.83
CA LYS A 165 31.81 -15.20 -6.23
C LYS A 165 31.82 -16.36 -7.23
N ASN A 166 32.46 -17.47 -6.86
CA ASN A 166 32.67 -18.61 -7.76
C ASN A 166 31.57 -19.68 -7.68
N ASN A 167 30.86 -19.77 -6.55
CA ASN A 167 29.83 -20.78 -6.30
C ASN A 167 28.48 -20.14 -5.98
N GLY A 168 27.39 -20.71 -6.49
CA GLY A 168 26.03 -20.27 -6.17
C GLY A 168 25.53 -20.86 -4.85
N PHE A 169 25.32 -19.99 -3.85
CA PHE A 169 24.68 -20.34 -2.57
C PHE A 169 23.25 -19.81 -2.50
N ASP A 170 22.38 -20.58 -1.84
CA ASP A 170 20.98 -20.24 -1.62
C ASP A 170 20.76 -19.48 -0.30
N ILE A 171 21.56 -19.78 0.73
CA ILE A 171 21.56 -19.12 2.03
C ILE A 171 23.00 -19.03 2.54
N ILE A 172 23.33 -17.94 3.21
CA ILE A 172 24.59 -17.82 3.96
C ILE A 172 24.28 -17.71 5.45
N ILE A 173 24.99 -18.47 6.26
CA ILE A 173 24.92 -18.44 7.72
C ILE A 173 26.25 -17.92 8.25
N CYS A 174 26.21 -16.83 9.02
CA CYS A 174 27.37 -16.22 9.64
C CYS A 174 27.35 -16.43 11.17
N ASP A 175 28.34 -17.10 11.72
CA ASP A 175 28.61 -17.08 13.16
C ASP A 175 29.33 -15.78 13.49
N VAL A 176 28.63 -14.87 14.18
CA VAL A 176 29.17 -13.55 14.55
C VAL A 176 29.48 -13.57 16.03
N THR A 177 30.76 -13.69 16.35
CA THR A 177 31.27 -13.74 17.73
C THR A 177 31.85 -12.41 18.20
N GLU A 178 32.38 -11.60 17.28
CA GLU A 178 33.01 -10.30 17.57
C GLU A 178 32.69 -9.28 16.46
N ASP A 179 32.83 -8.00 16.80
CA ASP A 179 32.64 -6.89 15.88
C ASP A 179 33.90 -6.68 15.01
N ASN A 180 33.79 -6.95 13.70
CA ASN A 180 34.92 -6.87 12.76
C ASN A 180 34.47 -6.27 11.42
N PHE A 181 35.21 -5.26 10.95
CA PHE A 181 34.98 -4.57 9.67
C PHE A 181 34.86 -5.54 8.47
N ILE A 182 35.60 -6.65 8.47
CA ILE A 182 35.57 -7.63 7.37
C ILE A 182 34.22 -8.37 7.34
N THR A 183 33.68 -8.70 8.51
CA THR A 183 32.37 -9.35 8.63
C THR A 183 31.26 -8.40 8.21
N GLU A 184 31.35 -7.12 8.56
CA GLU A 184 30.38 -6.12 8.16
C GLU A 184 30.33 -5.90 6.65
N ASP A 185 31.50 -5.72 6.04
CA ASP A 185 31.64 -5.51 4.59
C ASP A 185 31.12 -6.72 3.79
N PHE A 186 31.37 -7.93 4.29
CA PHE A 186 30.84 -9.15 3.69
C PHE A 186 29.32 -9.20 3.72
N ILE A 187 28.70 -8.92 4.87
CA ILE A 187 27.24 -8.96 5.00
C ILE A 187 26.60 -7.90 4.11
N LEU A 188 27.10 -6.66 4.11
CA LEU A 188 26.60 -5.57 3.26
C LEU A 188 26.68 -5.89 1.76
N THR A 189 27.75 -6.58 1.35
CA THR A 189 27.98 -6.94 -0.06
C THR A 189 26.95 -7.95 -0.57
N TYR A 190 26.58 -8.95 0.24
CA TYR A 190 25.78 -10.10 -0.22
C TYR A 190 24.34 -10.14 0.29
N SER A 191 23.97 -9.38 1.33
CA SER A 191 22.63 -9.41 1.94
C SER A 191 21.50 -9.05 0.98
N LYS A 192 21.80 -8.32 -0.10
CA LYS A 192 20.84 -7.93 -1.14
C LYS A 192 20.61 -9.01 -2.19
N THR A 193 21.54 -9.94 -2.37
CA THR A 193 21.52 -10.94 -3.45
C THR A 193 21.19 -12.33 -2.94
N ILE A 194 21.66 -12.65 -1.73
CA ILE A 194 21.48 -13.94 -1.07
C ILE A 194 20.96 -13.68 0.35
N PRO A 195 19.94 -14.42 0.83
CA PRO A 195 19.48 -14.27 2.21
C PRO A 195 20.57 -14.71 3.18
N ILE A 196 20.93 -13.81 4.11
CA ILE A 196 21.92 -14.06 5.16
C ILE A 196 21.20 -14.27 6.49
N ALA A 197 21.58 -15.31 7.22
CA ALA A 197 21.20 -15.56 8.60
C ALA A 197 22.42 -15.47 9.51
N ILE A 198 22.25 -15.03 10.76
CA ILE A 198 23.33 -15.02 11.75
C ILE A 198 23.06 -16.02 12.87
N PHE A 199 24.11 -16.69 13.34
CA PHE A 199 24.08 -17.41 14.62
C PHE A 199 24.52 -16.45 15.73
N TYR A 200 23.80 -16.49 16.86
CA TYR A 200 24.19 -15.73 18.05
C TYR A 200 24.20 -16.60 19.30
N ARG A 201 25.17 -16.32 20.18
CA ARG A 201 25.26 -16.90 21.52
C ARG A 201 24.71 -15.88 22.52
N SER A 202 23.86 -16.35 23.42
CA SER A 202 23.09 -15.54 24.35
C SER A 202 23.97 -14.77 25.34
N ARG A 203 24.41 -13.55 24.99
CA ARG A 203 24.89 -12.51 25.94
C ARG A 203 25.16 -11.13 25.34
N ASP A 204 25.26 -10.96 24.01
CA ASP A 204 25.55 -9.66 23.40
C ASP A 204 24.48 -9.21 22.38
N LEU A 205 23.44 -8.54 22.89
CA LEU A 205 22.37 -7.96 22.06
C LEU A 205 22.85 -6.79 21.19
N GLN A 206 23.92 -6.09 21.56
CA GLN A 206 24.39 -4.92 20.80
C GLN A 206 25.00 -5.36 19.47
N LEU A 207 25.74 -6.47 19.47
CA LEU A 207 26.32 -7.06 18.26
C LEU A 207 25.23 -7.56 17.28
N VAL A 208 24.16 -8.16 17.81
CA VAL A 208 22.98 -8.58 17.01
C VAL A 208 22.29 -7.37 16.39
N LEU A 209 22.11 -6.29 17.14
CA LEU A 209 21.49 -5.05 16.64
C LEU A 209 22.34 -4.38 15.56
N LYS A 210 23.67 -4.38 15.73
CA LYS A 210 24.60 -3.79 14.75
C LYS A 210 24.61 -4.60 13.45
N THR A 211 24.67 -5.93 13.54
CA THR A 211 24.69 -6.81 12.37
C THR A 211 23.34 -6.90 11.65
N ALA A 212 22.22 -6.78 12.37
CA ALA A 212 20.89 -6.71 11.75
C ALA A 212 20.75 -5.51 10.78
N LYS A 213 21.36 -4.36 11.10
CA LYS A 213 21.40 -3.16 10.22
C LYS A 213 22.14 -3.38 8.89
N LEU A 214 22.87 -4.48 8.75
CA LEU A 214 23.65 -4.78 7.54
C LEU A 214 22.83 -5.58 6.50
N GLY A 215 21.54 -5.78 6.75
CA GLY A 215 20.61 -6.47 5.85
C GLY A 215 20.43 -7.96 6.13
N VAL A 216 20.82 -8.44 7.33
CA VAL A 216 20.61 -9.82 7.76
C VAL A 216 19.11 -10.10 7.86
N ARG A 217 18.68 -11.25 7.31
CA ARG A 217 17.26 -11.62 7.19
C ARG A 217 16.73 -12.41 8.38
N ASN A 218 17.59 -13.17 9.05
CA ASN A 218 17.17 -14.01 10.15
C ASN A 218 18.28 -14.16 11.19
N VAL A 219 17.90 -14.39 12.43
CA VAL A 219 18.78 -14.51 13.59
C VAL A 219 18.46 -15.83 14.28
N ILE A 220 19.39 -16.77 14.27
CA ILE A 220 19.23 -18.14 14.78
C ILE A 220 19.97 -18.23 16.12
N SER A 221 19.26 -18.62 17.18
CA SER A 221 19.90 -18.87 18.48
C SER A 221 20.73 -20.15 18.41
N SER A 222 21.85 -20.17 19.14
CA SER A 222 22.69 -21.37 19.28
C SER A 222 22.13 -22.39 20.30
N ASP A 223 20.83 -22.36 20.60
CA ASP A 223 20.21 -23.28 21.56
C ASP A 223 19.78 -24.60 20.91
N GLU A 224 19.66 -25.67 21.71
CA GLU A 224 19.32 -27.01 21.21
C GLU A 224 18.01 -27.04 20.43
N MET A 225 17.07 -26.17 20.79
CA MET A 225 15.76 -26.12 20.15
C MET A 225 15.83 -25.51 18.76
N ALA A 226 16.58 -24.41 18.58
CA ALA A 226 16.82 -23.79 17.30
C ALA A 226 17.60 -24.70 16.35
N ILE A 227 18.61 -25.42 16.86
CA ILE A 227 19.34 -26.41 16.06
C ILE A 227 18.41 -27.55 15.63
N LYS A 228 17.54 -28.05 16.53
CA LYS A 228 16.56 -29.09 16.19
C LYS A 228 15.62 -28.68 15.05
N TYR A 229 15.30 -27.39 14.93
CA TYR A 229 14.43 -26.86 13.88
C TYR A 229 15.18 -26.19 12.72
N LEU A 230 16.51 -26.30 12.67
CA LEU A 230 17.37 -25.57 11.73
C LEU A 230 16.97 -25.80 10.27
N VAL A 231 16.71 -27.06 9.88
CA VAL A 231 16.32 -27.42 8.52
C VAL A 231 15.03 -26.68 8.12
N LYS A 232 14.01 -26.70 8.98
CA LYS A 232 12.75 -25.97 8.77
C LYS A 232 12.98 -24.46 8.65
N THR A 233 13.79 -23.90 9.54
CA THR A 233 14.13 -22.46 9.53
C THR A 233 14.78 -22.05 8.22
N LEU A 234 15.76 -22.81 7.73
CA LEU A 234 16.47 -22.51 6.47
C LEU A 234 15.54 -22.55 5.26
N HIS A 235 14.72 -23.60 5.14
CA HIS A 235 13.74 -23.67 4.06
C HIS A 235 12.66 -22.59 4.14
N THR A 236 12.30 -22.15 5.35
CA THR A 236 11.40 -21.02 5.55
C THR A 236 12.03 -19.72 5.05
N ILE A 237 13.29 -19.44 5.43
CA ILE A 237 14.06 -18.28 4.98
C ILE A 237 14.11 -18.23 3.45
N TYR A 238 14.44 -19.35 2.80
CA TYR A 238 14.51 -19.41 1.34
C TYR A 238 13.14 -19.25 0.67
N ALA A 239 12.11 -19.91 1.19
CA ALA A 239 10.76 -19.82 0.63
C ALA A 239 10.19 -18.40 0.76
N GLU A 240 10.46 -17.72 1.88
CA GLU A 240 10.09 -16.31 2.06
C GLU A 240 10.86 -15.39 1.12
N TRP A 241 12.16 -15.62 0.93
CA TRP A 241 12.99 -14.89 -0.03
C TRP A 241 12.46 -15.00 -1.47
N GLU A 242 12.11 -16.22 -1.90
CA GLU A 242 11.50 -16.48 -3.21
C GLU A 242 10.10 -15.86 -3.33
N LYS A 243 9.29 -15.93 -2.27
CA LYS A 243 7.97 -15.27 -2.22
C LYS A 243 8.11 -13.76 -2.32
N GLN A 244 9.07 -13.15 -1.62
CA GLN A 244 9.36 -11.72 -1.69
C GLN A 244 9.80 -11.31 -3.11
N LYS A 245 10.56 -12.14 -3.82
CA LYS A 245 10.88 -11.91 -5.24
C LYS A 245 9.66 -11.99 -6.17
N LYS A 246 8.60 -12.74 -5.80
CA LYS A 246 7.45 -13.07 -6.67
C LYS A 246 6.14 -12.32 -6.34
N LYS A 247 5.99 -11.76 -5.15
CA LYS A 247 4.73 -11.09 -4.72
C LYS A 247 4.68 -9.66 -5.26
N ILE A 248 3.57 -9.30 -5.90
CA ILE A 248 3.17 -7.90 -6.12
C ILE A 248 3.19 -7.19 -4.75
N MET A 249 3.93 -6.09 -4.69
CA MET A 249 4.54 -5.53 -3.48
C MET A 249 3.56 -4.67 -2.68
N LEU A 250 2.59 -5.29 -2.01
CA LEU A 250 1.71 -4.59 -1.07
C LEU A 250 2.42 -4.32 0.28
N LYS A 251 3.29 -5.26 0.69
CA LYS A 251 3.97 -5.21 2.00
C LYS A 251 5.02 -4.09 2.05
N PRO A 252 6.03 -4.02 1.17
CA PRO A 252 7.07 -2.97 1.23
C PRO A 252 6.53 -1.55 1.13
N LEU A 253 5.35 -1.43 0.51
CA LEU A 253 4.68 -0.18 0.24
C LEU A 253 3.77 0.25 1.40
N LEU A 254 3.23 -0.69 2.20
CA LEU A 254 2.64 -0.40 3.51
C LEU A 254 3.69 -0.13 4.60
N GLU A 255 4.93 -0.57 4.38
CA GLU A 255 6.05 -0.34 5.30
C GLU A 255 6.68 1.05 5.13
N ASP A 256 6.56 1.62 3.93
CA ASP A 256 7.07 2.94 3.61
C ASP A 256 6.24 4.04 4.32
N PRO A 257 6.85 4.86 5.20
CA PRO A 257 6.13 5.88 5.97
C PRO A 257 5.45 6.94 5.10
N ASN A 258 6.06 7.31 3.97
CA ASN A 258 5.51 8.31 3.05
C ASN A 258 4.26 7.79 2.33
N THR A 259 4.28 6.53 1.94
CA THR A 259 3.10 5.84 1.41
C THR A 259 2.00 5.76 2.46
N LYS A 260 2.36 5.47 3.72
CA LYS A 260 1.39 5.43 4.82
C LYS A 260 0.66 6.76 5.00
N ILE A 261 1.40 7.87 5.00
CA ILE A 261 0.84 9.22 5.07
C ILE A 261 -0.14 9.45 3.92
N LEU A 262 0.31 9.19 2.69
CA LEU A 262 -0.45 9.47 1.49
C LEU A 262 -1.77 8.68 1.42
N VAL A 263 -1.72 7.37 1.68
CA VAL A 263 -2.91 6.51 1.65
C VAL A 263 -3.88 6.86 2.79
N ARG A 264 -3.36 7.20 3.96
CA ARG A 264 -4.19 7.63 5.09
C ARG A 264 -4.96 8.92 4.80
N ASP A 265 -4.31 9.94 4.23
CA ASP A 265 -4.96 11.20 3.84
C ASP A 265 -6.06 10.97 2.81
N MET A 266 -5.82 10.09 1.85
CA MET A 266 -6.82 9.67 0.85
C MET A 266 -8.05 9.01 1.49
N LEU A 267 -7.84 8.22 2.54
CA LEU A 267 -8.90 7.52 3.24
C LEU A 267 -9.70 8.43 4.17
N LEU A 268 -9.04 9.31 4.93
CA LEU A 268 -9.68 10.19 5.91
C LEU A 268 -10.48 11.34 5.29
N THR A 269 -10.06 11.82 4.12
CA THR A 269 -10.73 12.96 3.49
C THR A 269 -11.93 12.56 2.65
N GLU A 270 -12.14 11.26 2.34
CA GLU A 270 -13.13 10.71 1.37
C GLU A 270 -13.11 11.36 -0.02
N LEU A 271 -12.24 12.35 -0.22
CA LEU A 271 -12.07 13.10 -1.42
C LEU A 271 -10.97 12.39 -2.21
N PRO A 272 -11.26 11.96 -3.44
CA PRO A 272 -10.20 11.46 -4.29
C PRO A 272 -9.09 12.52 -4.41
N ILE A 273 -7.83 12.10 -4.53
CA ILE A 273 -6.75 13.01 -4.97
C ILE A 273 -7.05 13.32 -6.43
N VAL A 274 -7.95 14.26 -6.65
CA VAL A 274 -8.15 14.87 -7.96
C VAL A 274 -6.96 15.80 -8.14
N GLN A 275 -6.26 15.71 -9.28
CA GLN A 275 -5.49 16.85 -9.77
C GLN A 275 -6.53 17.92 -10.13
N LYS A 276 -7.06 18.59 -9.11
CA LYS A 276 -7.87 19.79 -9.31
C LYS A 276 -6.90 20.82 -9.84
N VAL A 277 -7.29 21.54 -10.89
CA VAL A 277 -6.63 22.79 -11.25
C VAL A 277 -6.98 23.79 -10.17
N ARG A 278 -6.26 23.68 -9.07
CA ARG A 278 -5.55 24.81 -8.51
C ARG A 278 -4.11 24.60 -8.95
N SER A 279 -3.36 25.68 -9.07
CA SER A 279 -1.92 25.60 -9.37
C SER A 279 -1.31 24.40 -8.61
N HIS A 280 -0.48 23.61 -9.31
CA HIS A 280 0.19 22.37 -8.85
C HIS A 280 -0.50 21.04 -9.20
N LEU A 281 -0.02 20.35 -10.26
CA LEU A 281 1.02 19.31 -10.11
C LEU A 281 1.23 18.51 -11.41
N THR A 282 2.38 18.71 -12.06
CA THR A 282 3.30 17.68 -12.56
C THR A 282 4.63 18.40 -12.86
N ASN A 283 5.71 17.91 -12.24
CA ASN A 283 7.14 18.22 -12.40
C ASN A 283 7.56 19.64 -12.89
N GLU A 284 8.27 20.35 -12.00
CA GLU A 284 9.15 21.53 -12.23
C GLU A 284 8.56 22.95 -12.31
N ILE A 285 7.57 23.33 -11.49
CA ILE A 285 7.04 24.71 -11.58
C ILE A 285 6.64 25.29 -10.23
N ASN A 286 7.35 26.36 -9.85
CA ASN A 286 7.19 27.14 -8.62
C ASN A 286 5.91 28.01 -8.70
N VAL A 287 5.34 28.40 -7.56
CA VAL A 287 4.27 29.42 -7.46
C VAL A 287 4.64 30.40 -6.36
N ASN A 288 4.26 31.66 -6.54
CA ASN A 288 4.59 32.74 -5.63
C ASN A 288 3.85 32.61 -4.28
N SER A 289 4.59 32.80 -3.17
CA SER A 289 4.08 32.70 -1.79
C SER A 289 2.93 33.69 -1.49
N ALA A 290 2.91 34.86 -2.12
CA ALA A 290 1.87 35.88 -1.88
C ALA A 290 0.45 35.43 -2.28
N ILE A 291 0.35 34.58 -3.32
CA ILE A 291 -0.93 34.03 -3.79
C ILE A 291 -1.39 32.89 -2.88
N ARG A 292 -0.44 32.12 -2.32
CA ARG A 292 -0.71 31.01 -1.38
C ARG A 292 -1.41 31.51 -0.13
N ASP A 293 -0.95 32.64 0.41
CA ASP A 293 -1.44 33.19 1.67
C ASP A 293 -2.77 33.96 1.49
N SER A 294 -3.01 34.55 0.31
CA SER A 294 -4.20 35.36 0.04
C SER A 294 -5.49 34.55 -0.19
N TYR A 295 -5.37 33.28 -0.58
CA TYR A 295 -6.52 32.41 -0.90
C TYR A 295 -6.68 31.23 0.06
N ASP A 296 -5.97 31.24 1.20
CA ASP A 296 -5.97 30.18 2.23
C ASP A 296 -5.76 28.78 1.61
N LEU A 297 -4.79 28.69 0.70
CA LEU A 297 -4.53 27.51 -0.12
C LEU A 297 -3.66 26.52 0.66
N LYS A 298 -4.29 25.52 1.29
CA LYS A 298 -3.59 24.36 1.89
C LYS A 298 -3.05 23.43 0.79
N VAL A 299 -1.76 23.53 0.48
CA VAL A 299 -1.04 22.58 -0.39
C VAL A 299 -0.77 21.31 0.42
N ASN A 300 -1.02 20.13 -0.15
CA ASN A 300 -0.54 18.90 0.45
C ASN A 300 0.91 18.69 -0.03
N ASP A 301 1.86 19.33 0.66
CA ASP A 301 3.30 19.37 0.32
C ASP A 301 3.90 17.97 0.08
N LEU A 302 3.29 16.94 0.68
CA LEU A 302 3.62 15.53 0.52
C LEU A 302 3.55 15.01 -0.92
N ILE A 303 2.64 15.54 -1.75
CA ILE A 303 2.46 15.07 -3.14
C ILE A 303 3.57 15.62 -4.06
N VAL A 304 4.03 16.84 -3.81
CA VAL A 304 5.11 17.49 -4.58
C VAL A 304 6.45 16.81 -4.29
N SER A 305 6.70 16.46 -3.03
CA SER A 305 7.95 15.81 -2.60
C SER A 305 8.05 14.33 -2.98
N ASN A 306 6.92 13.65 -3.29
CA ASN A 306 6.85 12.20 -3.48
C ASN A 306 6.28 11.77 -4.85
N SER A 307 6.55 12.52 -5.93
CA SER A 307 6.02 12.20 -7.27
C SER A 307 6.43 10.82 -7.80
N SER A 308 7.67 10.41 -7.54
CA SER A 308 8.20 9.09 -7.87
C SER A 308 7.47 7.95 -7.17
N LEU A 309 6.99 8.20 -5.95
CA LEU A 309 6.23 7.25 -5.15
C LEU A 309 4.81 7.08 -5.71
N ILE A 310 4.14 8.15 -6.12
CA ILE A 310 2.82 8.09 -6.75
C ILE A 310 2.88 7.31 -8.08
N ASP A 311 3.91 7.56 -8.90
CA ASP A 311 4.09 6.82 -10.14
C ASP A 311 4.35 5.33 -9.89
N SER A 312 5.09 5.00 -8.83
CA SER A 312 5.29 3.62 -8.38
C SER A 312 3.97 2.98 -7.91
N LEU A 313 3.16 3.72 -7.15
CA LEU A 313 1.83 3.27 -6.68
C LEU A 313 0.86 2.98 -7.83
N VAL A 314 0.91 3.79 -8.90
CA VAL A 314 0.11 3.57 -10.12
C VAL A 314 0.63 2.37 -10.89
N LYS A 315 1.95 2.25 -11.05
CA LYS A 315 2.58 1.12 -11.75
C LYS A 315 2.24 -0.22 -11.10
N GLU A 316 2.20 -0.25 -9.77
CA GLU A 316 1.85 -1.43 -8.98
C GLU A 316 0.32 -1.62 -8.80
N ASN A 317 -0.52 -0.82 -9.49
CA ASN A 317 -1.98 -0.86 -9.45
C ASN A 317 -2.64 -0.58 -8.08
N PHE A 318 -1.93 0.02 -7.13
CA PHE A 318 -2.52 0.47 -5.86
C PHE A 318 -3.36 1.72 -6.05
N LEU A 319 -2.94 2.59 -6.96
CA LEU A 319 -3.68 3.77 -7.37
C LEU A 319 -4.17 3.63 -8.80
N ILE A 320 -5.42 4.02 -9.03
CA ILE A 320 -6.01 4.14 -10.36
C ILE A 320 -5.81 5.59 -10.81
N LYS A 321 -5.05 5.75 -11.90
CA LYS A 321 -4.80 7.05 -12.55
C LYS A 321 -5.86 7.27 -13.64
N GLU A 322 -6.76 8.20 -13.42
CA GLU A 322 -7.85 8.56 -14.33
C GLU A 322 -7.61 9.93 -14.95
N LYS A 323 -7.69 10.08 -16.27
CA LYS A 323 -7.62 11.40 -16.90
C LYS A 323 -8.93 12.16 -16.66
N VAL A 324 -8.82 13.34 -16.05
CA VAL A 324 -9.96 14.21 -15.74
C VAL A 324 -10.22 15.22 -16.86
N LYS A 325 -9.20 16.00 -17.26
CA LYS A 325 -9.35 17.06 -18.27
C LYS A 325 -8.03 17.41 -18.94
N ASN A 326 -8.06 18.32 -19.89
CA ASN A 326 -6.87 18.98 -20.43
C ASN A 326 -6.83 20.44 -19.91
N ALA A 327 -5.65 20.95 -19.58
CA ALA A 327 -5.45 22.38 -19.26
C ALA A 327 -4.44 23.03 -20.20
N LEU A 328 -4.68 24.32 -20.46
CA LEU A 328 -3.73 25.20 -21.09
C LEU A 328 -2.61 25.54 -20.09
N THR A 329 -1.37 25.47 -20.55
CA THR A 329 -0.16 25.73 -19.76
C THR A 329 0.75 26.72 -20.47
N CYS A 330 1.56 27.43 -19.70
CA CYS A 330 2.59 28.33 -20.21
C CYS A 330 3.51 27.55 -21.17
N PRO A 331 3.75 28.03 -22.40
CA PRO A 331 4.64 27.34 -23.31
C PRO A 331 6.11 27.39 -22.88
N ASN A 332 6.48 28.36 -22.04
CA ASN A 332 7.84 28.55 -21.54
C ASN A 332 8.14 27.71 -20.28
N CYS A 333 7.33 27.86 -19.22
CA CYS A 333 7.59 27.21 -17.93
C CYS A 333 6.58 26.11 -17.58
N HIS A 334 5.61 25.81 -18.45
CA HIS A 334 4.54 24.84 -18.23
C HIS A 334 3.55 25.17 -17.11
N ALA A 335 3.64 26.38 -16.52
CA ALA A 335 2.76 26.76 -15.41
C ALA A 335 1.30 26.82 -15.88
N VAL A 336 0.40 26.33 -15.03
CA VAL A 336 -1.05 26.52 -15.20
C VAL A 336 -1.51 27.89 -14.69
N ASP A 337 -0.65 28.61 -13.97
CA ASP A 337 -0.92 29.95 -13.43
C ASP A 337 -0.78 31.00 -14.54
N LEU A 338 -1.88 31.15 -15.28
CA LEU A 338 -2.03 32.05 -16.40
C LEU A 338 -3.07 33.11 -16.04
N ASP A 339 -2.69 34.37 -16.21
CA ASP A 339 -3.61 35.50 -16.21
C ASP A 339 -4.29 35.62 -17.57
N ILE A 340 -5.59 35.88 -17.55
CA ILE A 340 -6.42 35.99 -18.76
C ILE A 340 -6.73 37.46 -18.96
N ASN A 341 -6.15 38.02 -20.02
CA ASN A 341 -6.24 39.42 -20.32
C ASN A 341 -7.09 39.68 -21.57
N TYR A 342 -7.78 40.82 -21.55
CA TYR A 342 -8.72 41.23 -22.58
C TYR A 342 -8.31 42.59 -23.13
N GLN A 343 -8.29 42.73 -24.46
CA GLN A 343 -7.97 44.00 -25.10
C GLN A 343 -8.89 44.32 -26.28
N CYS A 344 -8.97 45.60 -26.62
CA CYS A 344 -9.69 46.09 -27.79
C CYS A 344 -9.03 45.58 -29.09
N ILE A 345 -9.81 44.94 -29.97
CA ILE A 345 -9.32 44.45 -31.27
C ILE A 345 -8.78 45.58 -32.16
N SER A 346 -9.29 46.80 -32.01
CA SER A 346 -8.92 47.92 -32.88
C SER A 346 -7.65 48.66 -32.47
N CYS A 347 -7.30 48.69 -31.18
CA CYS A 347 -6.20 49.52 -30.68
C CYS A 347 -5.39 48.90 -29.54
N HIS A 348 -5.69 47.66 -29.17
CA HIS A 348 -5.01 46.88 -28.12
C HIS A 348 -5.06 47.51 -26.72
N ASP A 349 -5.99 48.43 -26.49
CA ASP A 349 -6.22 49.00 -25.16
C ASP A 349 -7.07 48.05 -24.31
N GLU A 350 -6.68 47.88 -23.05
CA GLU A 350 -7.34 46.98 -22.10
C GLU A 350 -8.53 47.64 -21.39
N LEU A 351 -8.69 48.97 -21.51
CA LEU A 351 -9.79 49.70 -20.89
C LEU A 351 -10.99 49.82 -21.84
N PHE A 352 -12.06 49.12 -21.49
CA PHE A 352 -13.33 49.18 -22.21
C PHE A 352 -14.50 48.95 -21.26
N THR A 353 -15.68 49.43 -21.67
CA THR A 353 -16.92 49.32 -20.89
C THR A 353 -17.90 48.42 -21.62
N LYS A 354 -18.47 47.45 -20.92
CA LYS A 354 -19.54 46.58 -21.45
C LYS A 354 -20.87 47.31 -21.42
N TYR A 355 -21.64 47.19 -22.50
CA TYR A 355 -23.02 47.64 -22.60
C TYR A 355 -23.90 46.45 -22.99
N ASP A 356 -24.96 46.22 -22.24
CA ASP A 356 -25.89 45.11 -22.50
C ASP A 356 -26.73 45.32 -23.76
N GLU A 357 -26.95 46.59 -24.14
CA GLU A 357 -27.76 46.97 -25.29
C GLU A 357 -27.10 48.11 -26.09
N VAL A 358 -26.46 47.74 -27.19
CA VAL A 358 -25.94 48.66 -28.20
C VAL A 358 -26.78 48.50 -29.47
N MET A 359 -27.20 49.63 -30.06
CA MET A 359 -28.05 49.68 -31.24
C MET A 359 -27.20 49.77 -32.50
N VAL A 360 -27.43 48.85 -33.43
CA VAL A 360 -26.80 48.81 -34.75
C VAL A 360 -27.87 49.08 -35.81
N HIS A 361 -27.72 50.16 -36.56
CA HIS A 361 -28.59 50.44 -37.69
C HIS A 361 -28.23 49.54 -38.87
N GLN A 362 -29.13 48.63 -39.25
CA GLN A 362 -28.86 47.60 -40.26
C GLN A 362 -28.47 48.20 -41.61
N THR A 363 -29.09 49.31 -42.01
CA THR A 363 -28.90 49.84 -43.36
C THR A 363 -27.54 50.53 -43.57
N CYS A 364 -26.95 51.15 -42.55
CA CYS A 364 -25.68 51.90 -42.69
C CYS A 364 -24.55 51.44 -41.76
N GLY A 365 -24.83 50.48 -40.87
CA GLY A 365 -23.89 49.92 -39.91
C GLY A 365 -23.43 50.89 -38.83
N PHE A 366 -24.19 51.97 -38.56
CA PHE A 366 -23.87 52.84 -37.42
C PHE A 366 -24.20 52.12 -36.12
N THR A 367 -23.25 52.15 -35.19
CA THR A 367 -23.35 51.49 -33.88
C THR A 367 -23.23 52.55 -32.80
N GLY A 368 -24.21 52.60 -31.91
CA GLY A 368 -24.29 53.60 -30.85
C GLY A 368 -25.21 53.19 -29.71
N LEU A 369 -25.24 53.99 -28.64
CA LEU A 369 -26.18 53.81 -27.53
C LEU A 369 -27.55 54.34 -27.91
N ARG A 370 -28.60 53.91 -27.19
CA ARG A 370 -29.97 54.36 -27.43
C ARG A 370 -30.12 55.88 -27.51
N GLN A 371 -29.37 56.61 -26.68
CA GLN A 371 -29.38 58.07 -26.65
C GLN A 371 -28.88 58.69 -27.96
N ASP A 372 -27.93 58.04 -28.64
CA ASP A 372 -27.39 58.51 -29.92
C ASP A 372 -28.47 58.48 -31.01
N PHE A 373 -29.48 57.63 -30.89
CA PHE A 373 -30.56 57.49 -31.87
C PHE A 373 -31.78 58.35 -31.58
N ILE A 374 -31.92 58.94 -30.39
CA ILE A 374 -33.14 59.68 -30.00
C ILE A 374 -32.90 61.19 -30.17
N ILE A 375 -33.69 61.82 -31.04
CA ILE A 375 -33.70 63.28 -31.23
C ILE A 375 -35.13 63.78 -31.01
N GLY A 376 -35.36 64.45 -29.88
CA GLY A 376 -36.70 64.85 -29.45
C GLY A 376 -37.59 63.63 -29.20
N ASN A 377 -38.76 63.57 -29.87
CA ASN A 377 -39.73 62.47 -29.75
C ASN A 377 -39.56 61.38 -30.83
N ASN A 378 -38.54 61.47 -31.68
CA ASN A 378 -38.35 60.58 -32.83
C ASN A 378 -36.96 59.93 -32.80
N SER A 379 -36.84 58.76 -33.44
CA SER A 379 -35.57 58.05 -33.58
C SER A 379 -34.96 58.29 -34.97
N TYR A 380 -33.69 58.70 -35.03
CA TYR A 380 -32.94 58.94 -36.26
C TYR A 380 -31.55 58.30 -36.17
N CYS A 381 -31.03 57.78 -37.29
CA CYS A 381 -29.64 57.32 -37.33
C CYS A 381 -28.66 58.52 -37.49
N PRO A 382 -27.68 58.72 -36.60
CA PRO A 382 -26.71 59.83 -36.67
C PRO A 382 -25.84 59.84 -37.94
N LYS A 383 -25.62 58.67 -38.53
CA LYS A 383 -24.71 58.52 -39.69
C LYS A 383 -25.40 58.80 -41.02
N CYS A 384 -26.68 58.46 -41.16
CA CYS A 384 -27.38 58.57 -42.45
C CYS A 384 -28.67 59.41 -42.38
N ASN A 385 -28.99 59.98 -41.21
CA ASN A 385 -30.15 60.83 -40.94
C ASN A 385 -31.51 60.23 -41.32
N LYS A 386 -31.59 58.91 -41.51
CA LYS A 386 -32.86 58.22 -41.78
C LYS A 386 -33.66 58.09 -40.49
N LYS A 387 -34.96 58.39 -40.60
CA LYS A 387 -35.92 58.17 -39.52
C LYS A 387 -36.14 56.68 -39.33
N ILE A 388 -35.91 56.21 -38.10
CA ILE A 388 -36.10 54.81 -37.73
C ILE A 388 -37.56 54.65 -37.32
N SER A 389 -38.35 54.08 -38.23
CA SER A 389 -39.81 53.99 -38.05
C SER A 389 -40.25 52.61 -37.58
N ASN A 390 -39.46 51.58 -37.89
CA ASN A 390 -39.73 50.19 -37.53
C ASN A 390 -38.64 49.65 -36.61
N SER A 391 -39.02 48.83 -35.62
CA SER A 391 -38.06 48.16 -34.72
C SER A 391 -37.09 47.24 -35.45
N ASN A 392 -37.46 46.76 -36.64
CA ASN A 392 -36.68 45.81 -37.43
C ASN A 392 -35.44 46.45 -38.11
N GLU A 393 -35.34 47.78 -38.14
CA GLU A 393 -34.19 48.51 -38.71
C GLU A 393 -33.00 48.60 -37.74
N ILE A 394 -33.23 48.31 -36.45
CA ILE A 394 -32.22 48.31 -35.39
C ILE A 394 -32.00 46.87 -34.90
N ILE A 395 -30.74 46.43 -34.90
CA ILE A 395 -30.33 45.25 -34.13
C ILE A 395 -29.80 45.73 -32.79
N LYS A 396 -30.29 45.13 -31.72
CA LYS A 396 -29.76 45.33 -30.38
C LYS A 396 -28.81 44.19 -30.06
N LYS A 397 -27.58 44.50 -29.67
CA LYS A 397 -26.58 43.51 -29.27
C LYS A 397 -25.81 43.99 -28.04
N ALA A 398 -25.38 43.06 -27.20
CA ALA A 398 -24.37 43.37 -26.19
C ALA A 398 -23.05 43.68 -26.90
N SER A 399 -22.36 44.74 -26.48
CA SER A 399 -21.07 45.12 -27.07
C SER A 399 -20.22 45.88 -26.06
N TYR A 400 -18.92 45.93 -26.31
CA TYR A 400 -17.95 46.69 -25.53
C TYR A 400 -17.61 47.98 -26.26
N ARG A 401 -17.36 49.05 -25.52
CA ARG A 401 -16.86 50.33 -26.04
C ARG A 401 -15.47 50.58 -25.48
N CYS A 402 -14.47 50.71 -26.35
CA CYS A 402 -13.11 51.04 -25.95
C CYS A 402 -13.04 52.49 -25.43
N GLN A 403 -12.34 52.72 -24.32
CA GLN A 403 -12.17 54.07 -23.77
C GLN A 403 -11.18 54.92 -24.58
N LYS A 404 -10.18 54.29 -25.21
CA LYS A 404 -9.17 54.96 -26.04
C LYS A 404 -9.64 55.29 -27.45
N CYS A 405 -10.11 54.29 -28.21
CA CYS A 405 -10.50 54.49 -29.62
C CYS A 405 -12.00 54.71 -29.84
N LEU A 406 -12.81 54.63 -28.77
CA LEU A 406 -14.27 54.84 -28.77
C LEU A 406 -15.09 53.91 -29.68
N LYS A 407 -14.45 52.93 -30.34
CA LYS A 407 -15.13 51.95 -31.19
C LYS A 407 -15.87 50.91 -30.35
N PHE A 408 -16.99 50.44 -30.90
CA PHE A 408 -17.72 49.29 -30.41
C PHE A 408 -17.17 47.99 -30.99
N PHE A 409 -17.13 46.94 -30.19
CA PHE A 409 -16.75 45.59 -30.60
C PHE A 409 -17.53 44.53 -29.80
N GLU A 410 -17.81 43.38 -30.42
CA GLU A 410 -18.64 42.33 -29.80
C GLU A 410 -17.82 41.46 -28.83
N GLU A 411 -16.60 41.07 -29.22
CA GLU A 411 -15.72 40.22 -28.42
C GLU A 411 -14.35 40.89 -28.23
N PRO A 412 -13.81 40.99 -27.01
CA PRO A 412 -12.43 41.43 -26.81
C PRO A 412 -11.45 40.38 -27.35
N TYR A 413 -10.26 40.82 -27.73
CA TYR A 413 -9.16 39.91 -28.01
C TYR A 413 -8.61 39.34 -26.70
N ILE A 414 -8.55 38.02 -26.61
CA ILE A 414 -8.10 37.30 -25.40
C ILE A 414 -6.65 36.89 -25.58
N PHE A 415 -5.82 37.19 -24.58
CA PHE A 415 -4.44 36.71 -24.49
C PHE A 415 -4.11 36.29 -23.05
N TYR A 416 -3.01 35.57 -22.92
CA TYR A 416 -2.55 35.00 -21.67
C TYR A 416 -1.16 35.53 -21.33
N SER A 417 -0.91 35.71 -20.05
CA SER A 417 0.41 35.97 -19.48
C SER A 417 0.63 35.01 -18.31
N CYS A 418 1.83 34.47 -18.20
CA CYS A 418 2.15 33.58 -17.09
C CYS A 418 2.53 34.40 -15.86
N ASN A 419 1.80 34.23 -14.76
CA ASN A 419 2.10 34.89 -13.49
C ASN A 419 3.38 34.35 -12.83
N PHE A 420 3.82 33.17 -13.24
CA PHE A 420 4.99 32.53 -12.66
C PHE A 420 6.31 33.01 -13.28
N CYS A 421 6.43 32.96 -14.61
CA CYS A 421 7.66 33.35 -15.30
C CYS A 421 7.54 34.66 -16.11
N ASN A 422 6.42 35.37 -15.96
CA ASN A 422 6.09 36.60 -16.69
C ASN A 422 6.11 36.46 -18.22
N TYR A 423 6.04 35.23 -18.75
CA TYR A 423 5.99 34.98 -20.18
C TYR A 423 4.62 35.34 -20.75
N GLY A 424 4.59 36.24 -21.73
CA GLY A 424 3.41 36.70 -22.44
C GLY A 424 3.67 38.04 -23.13
N PRO A 425 2.71 38.56 -23.92
CA PRO A 425 1.40 37.97 -24.20
C PRO A 425 1.46 36.78 -25.18
N PHE A 426 0.62 35.77 -24.99
CA PHE A 426 0.45 34.67 -25.95
C PHE A 426 -1.02 34.25 -26.06
N VAL A 427 -1.42 33.58 -27.15
CA VAL A 427 -2.78 33.05 -27.30
C VAL A 427 -2.83 31.54 -27.05
N HIS A 428 -4.04 30.99 -26.89
CA HIS A 428 -4.23 29.57 -26.57
C HIS A 428 -3.56 28.61 -27.56
N ILE A 429 -3.45 28.95 -28.86
CA ILE A 429 -2.77 28.12 -29.87
C ILE A 429 -1.27 27.99 -29.61
N ASN A 430 -0.66 29.00 -28.98
CA ASN A 430 0.75 29.02 -28.62
C ASN A 430 1.00 28.35 -27.27
N GLY A 431 -0.02 28.19 -26.42
CA GLY A 431 0.10 27.49 -25.16
C GLY A 431 0.12 25.97 -25.34
N ARG A 432 0.69 25.25 -24.38
CA ARG A 432 0.73 23.79 -24.41
C ARG A 432 -0.50 23.22 -23.72
N THR A 433 -1.07 22.16 -24.28
CA THR A 433 -2.18 21.43 -23.66
C THR A 433 -1.63 20.24 -22.90
N GLN A 434 -1.86 20.17 -21.58
CA GLN A 434 -1.43 19.05 -20.75
C GLN A 434 -2.62 18.30 -20.13
N PRO A 435 -2.58 16.95 -20.11
CA PRO A 435 -3.61 16.15 -19.45
C PRO A 435 -3.47 16.22 -17.92
N ILE A 436 -4.62 16.32 -17.28
CA ILE A 436 -4.80 16.35 -15.83
C ILE A 436 -5.47 15.03 -15.42
N TYR A 437 -5.01 14.47 -14.32
CA TYR A 437 -5.33 13.15 -13.81
C TYR A 437 -6.00 13.20 -12.43
N LYS A 438 -6.51 12.07 -11.97
CA LYS A 438 -7.06 11.88 -10.64
C LYS A 438 -6.57 10.53 -10.20
N TYR A 439 -6.16 10.44 -8.94
CA TYR A 439 -5.62 9.24 -8.35
C TYR A 439 -6.61 8.78 -7.28
N ASN A 440 -7.16 7.59 -7.50
CA ASN A 440 -8.05 6.94 -6.55
C ASN A 440 -7.36 5.72 -5.99
N ILE A 441 -7.59 5.41 -4.71
CA ILE A 441 -7.24 4.09 -4.19
C ILE A 441 -8.01 3.06 -5.01
N ASN A 442 -7.31 2.03 -5.47
CA ASN A 442 -7.95 0.93 -6.15
C ASN A 442 -8.94 0.22 -5.20
N PRO A 443 -10.24 0.10 -5.55
CA PRO A 443 -11.25 -0.51 -4.69
C PRO A 443 -10.88 -1.91 -4.18
N LYS A 444 -10.07 -2.65 -4.94
CA LYS A 444 -9.57 -3.99 -4.54
C LYS A 444 -8.76 -3.97 -3.24
N PHE A 445 -8.08 -2.86 -2.95
CA PHE A 445 -7.21 -2.71 -1.78
C PHE A 445 -7.80 -1.79 -0.73
N GLU A 446 -8.94 -1.16 -1.01
CA GLU A 446 -9.58 -0.19 -0.11
C GLU A 446 -9.90 -0.80 1.26
N ARG A 447 -10.36 -2.05 1.33
CA ARG A 447 -10.64 -2.75 2.59
C ARG A 447 -9.38 -3.02 3.42
N GLU A 448 -8.30 -3.42 2.75
CA GLU A 448 -7.01 -3.72 3.39
C GLU A 448 -6.35 -2.43 3.88
N PHE A 449 -6.37 -1.38 3.06
CA PHE A 449 -5.93 -0.05 3.46
C PHE A 449 -6.79 0.51 4.59
N LYS A 450 -8.12 0.40 4.51
CA LYS A 450 -9.03 0.81 5.59
C LYS A 450 -8.65 0.15 6.92
N LYS A 451 -8.48 -1.18 6.91
CA LYS A 451 -8.12 -1.94 8.10
C LYS A 451 -6.79 -1.48 8.71
N ASN A 452 -5.77 -1.25 7.87
CA ASN A 452 -4.42 -0.91 8.34
C ASN A 452 -4.24 0.57 8.70
N PHE A 453 -5.01 1.50 8.10
CA PHE A 453 -4.87 2.94 8.30
C PHE A 453 -5.88 3.57 9.28
N PHE A 454 -7.07 2.96 9.46
CA PHE A 454 -8.05 3.44 10.45
C PHE A 454 -7.85 2.86 11.84
N ILE A 455 -6.81 2.04 12.04
CA ILE A 455 -6.57 1.38 13.32
C ILE A 455 -6.36 2.37 14.48
N LEU A 456 -5.91 3.58 14.17
CA LEU A 456 -5.74 4.68 15.13
C LEU A 456 -6.96 5.59 15.26
N GLN A 457 -8.03 5.42 14.47
CA GLN A 457 -9.15 6.37 14.43
C GLN A 457 -9.92 6.42 15.76
N LYS A 458 -10.38 5.26 16.26
CA LYS A 458 -11.05 5.18 17.58
C LYS A 458 -10.17 5.68 18.71
N LEU A 459 -8.87 5.43 18.60
CA LEU A 459 -7.83 5.91 19.51
C LEU A 459 -7.73 7.43 19.49
N SER A 460 -7.72 8.01 18.29
CA SER A 460 -7.66 9.46 18.06
C SER A 460 -8.91 10.14 18.60
N ASP A 461 -10.11 9.63 18.29
CA ASP A 461 -11.37 10.16 18.80
C ASP A 461 -11.43 10.15 20.33
N TYR A 462 -10.88 9.10 20.95
CA TYR A 462 -10.77 9.00 22.39
C TYR A 462 -9.80 10.03 22.98
N LEU A 463 -8.61 10.18 22.40
CA LEU A 463 -7.60 11.13 22.88
C LEU A 463 -8.06 12.58 22.69
N ILE A 464 -8.76 12.91 21.60
CA ILE A 464 -9.37 14.23 21.40
C ILE A 464 -10.41 14.52 22.49
N LYS A 465 -11.26 13.54 22.84
CA LYS A 465 -12.23 13.67 23.95
C LYS A 465 -11.56 13.89 25.32
N LEU A 466 -10.29 13.52 25.46
CA LEU A 466 -9.48 13.78 26.64
C LEU A 466 -8.65 15.07 26.54
N ASP A 467 -8.91 15.93 25.55
CA ASP A 467 -8.22 17.20 25.28
C ASP A 467 -6.74 17.06 24.86
N TYR A 468 -6.33 15.93 24.27
CA TYR A 468 -5.01 15.85 23.64
C TYR A 468 -5.00 16.54 22.28
N LYS A 469 -3.93 17.26 21.99
CA LYS A 469 -3.59 17.72 20.63
C LYS A 469 -2.88 16.59 19.90
N LEU A 470 -3.43 16.17 18.77
CA LEU A 470 -2.88 15.08 17.98
C LEU A 470 -2.01 15.62 16.84
N SER A 471 -0.90 14.94 16.61
CA SER A 471 0.00 15.10 15.48
C SER A 471 0.19 13.71 14.87
N PHE A 472 0.14 13.60 13.55
CA PHE A 472 0.22 12.30 12.87
C PHE A 472 1.45 12.27 11.99
N ASN A 473 2.11 11.10 11.95
CA ASN A 473 3.32 10.88 11.17
C ASN A 473 4.35 11.98 11.43
N GLU A 474 4.59 12.24 12.72
CA GLU A 474 5.53 13.28 13.13
C GLU A 474 6.95 12.75 13.01
N LYS A 475 7.84 13.52 12.37
CA LYS A 475 9.24 13.14 12.22
C LYS A 475 9.91 13.06 13.60
N ALA A 476 10.60 11.96 13.88
CA ALA A 476 11.12 11.68 15.20
C ALA A 476 12.30 12.59 15.61
N ASP A 477 13.18 12.96 14.65
CA ASP A 477 14.18 14.04 14.77
C ASP A 477 14.85 14.35 13.41
N THR A 478 15.55 15.50 13.29
CA THR A 478 16.15 15.99 12.01
C THR A 478 17.61 15.57 11.76
N ASN A 479 18.28 14.91 12.71
CA ASN A 479 19.74 14.70 12.70
C ASN A 479 20.22 13.31 12.24
N ILE A 480 19.37 12.50 11.61
CA ILE A 480 19.74 11.15 11.14
C ILE A 480 19.41 11.01 9.64
N ALA A 481 20.23 10.24 8.91
CA ALA A 481 20.17 10.09 7.45
C ALA A 481 18.87 9.44 6.92
N THR A 482 18.03 8.90 7.78
CA THR A 482 16.80 8.15 7.49
C THR A 482 15.58 8.82 8.11
N GLU A 483 14.51 8.96 7.34
CA GLU A 483 13.28 9.61 7.79
C GLU A 483 12.40 8.63 8.59
N THR A 484 12.48 8.70 9.91
CA THR A 484 11.62 7.94 10.82
C THR A 484 10.49 8.80 11.36
N PHE A 485 9.30 8.20 11.47
CA PHE A 485 8.08 8.90 11.82
C PHE A 485 7.33 8.16 12.93
N PHE A 486 6.76 8.93 13.86
CA PHE A 486 5.81 8.43 14.84
C PHE A 486 4.40 8.48 14.23
N ASP A 487 3.70 7.35 14.14
CA ASP A 487 2.40 7.26 13.46
C ASP A 487 1.35 8.19 14.10
N LEU A 488 1.35 8.32 15.43
CA LEU A 488 0.52 9.28 16.17
C LEU A 488 1.23 9.79 17.42
N VAL A 489 1.25 11.10 17.63
CA VAL A 489 1.74 11.75 18.85
C VAL A 489 0.59 12.55 19.45
N ALA A 490 0.29 12.30 20.72
CA ALA A 490 -0.75 13.01 21.46
C ALA A 490 -0.12 13.82 22.59
N ARG A 491 -0.37 15.13 22.62
CA ARG A 491 0.21 16.05 23.60
C ARG A 491 -0.85 16.74 24.44
N LYS A 492 -0.68 16.72 25.76
CA LYS A 492 -1.50 17.46 26.72
C LYS A 492 -0.61 17.92 27.87
N GLU A 493 -0.48 19.24 28.03
CA GLU A 493 0.41 19.84 29.04
C GLU A 493 1.84 19.29 28.96
N GLU A 494 2.37 18.67 30.02
CA GLU A 494 3.68 18.02 30.05
C GLU A 494 3.65 16.54 29.62
N GLN A 495 2.47 15.98 29.33
CA GLN A 495 2.31 14.58 28.94
C GLN A 495 2.34 14.42 27.42
N THR A 496 3.21 13.54 26.94
CA THR A 496 3.27 13.12 25.54
C THR A 496 3.06 11.61 25.44
N ILE A 497 2.12 11.19 24.60
CA ILE A 497 1.89 9.78 24.29
C ILE A 497 2.30 9.58 22.84
N ILE A 498 3.18 8.61 22.60
CA ILE A 498 3.70 8.30 21.27
C ILE A 498 3.16 6.93 20.87
N PHE A 499 2.47 6.87 19.75
CA PHE A 499 1.97 5.63 19.17
C PHE A 499 2.76 5.31 17.92
N VAL A 500 3.21 4.06 17.84
CA VAL A 500 3.96 3.60 16.69
C VAL A 500 3.56 2.20 16.27
N ILE A 501 3.37 2.00 14.98
CA ILE A 501 2.90 0.75 14.40
C ILE A 501 4.08 0.05 13.77
N PHE A 502 4.40 -1.13 14.31
CA PHE A 502 5.45 -1.96 13.72
C PHE A 502 5.13 -2.30 12.28
N THR A 503 6.17 -2.16 11.46
CA THR A 503 6.18 -2.60 10.08
C THR A 503 6.69 -4.05 10.03
N SER A 504 6.76 -4.70 8.87
CA SER A 504 7.44 -6.00 8.77
C SER A 504 8.93 -5.89 8.41
N ASN A 505 9.42 -4.65 8.31
CA ASN A 505 10.83 -4.34 8.23
C ASN A 505 11.44 -4.22 9.64
N LEU A 506 12.19 -5.25 10.02
CA LEU A 506 12.88 -5.32 11.31
C LEU A 506 13.86 -4.15 11.53
N GLU A 507 14.62 -3.75 10.52
CA GLU A 507 15.61 -2.66 10.60
C GLU A 507 14.93 -1.33 10.94
N TYR A 508 13.85 -1.02 10.22
CA TYR A 508 13.04 0.16 10.47
C TYR A 508 12.45 0.17 11.88
N ASN A 509 11.90 -0.97 12.33
CA ASN A 509 11.34 -1.08 13.68
C ASN A 509 12.41 -0.87 14.77
N ILE A 510 13.62 -1.39 14.58
CA ILE A 510 14.74 -1.18 15.51
C ILE A 510 15.12 0.30 15.57
N GLU A 511 15.23 0.97 14.42
CA GLU A 511 15.53 2.40 14.35
C GLU A 511 14.46 3.25 15.05
N LEU A 512 13.20 2.89 14.81
CA LEU A 512 12.04 3.54 15.41
C LEU A 512 12.05 3.44 16.95
N LEU A 513 12.36 2.26 17.49
CA LEU A 513 12.50 2.07 18.94
C LEU A 513 13.66 2.89 19.52
N TYR A 514 14.77 3.02 18.79
CA TYR A 514 15.89 3.86 19.20
C TYR A 514 15.51 5.34 19.29
N ASN A 515 14.71 5.83 18.34
CA ASN A 515 14.26 7.23 18.35
C ASN A 515 13.28 7.52 19.47
N ILE A 516 12.42 6.56 19.83
CA ILE A 516 11.57 6.66 21.03
C ILE A 516 12.43 6.86 22.30
N GLU A 517 13.49 6.08 22.46
CA GLU A 517 14.38 6.18 23.62
C GLU A 517 15.16 7.50 23.65
N THR A 518 15.63 7.96 22.49
CA THR A 518 16.28 9.28 22.37
C THR A 518 15.32 10.39 22.76
N PHE A 519 14.07 10.31 22.31
CA PHE A 519 13.02 11.29 22.64
C PHE A 519 12.67 11.30 24.14
N ARG A 520 12.62 10.12 24.78
CA ARG A 520 12.45 9.98 26.24
C ARG A 520 13.57 10.67 27.04
N GLY A 521 14.80 10.70 26.53
CA GLY A 521 15.92 11.38 27.19
C GLY A 521 15.76 12.90 27.33
N HIS A 522 14.88 13.52 26.52
CA HIS A 522 14.71 14.98 26.46
C HIS A 522 13.48 15.50 27.22
N SER A 523 12.58 14.63 27.70
CA SER A 523 11.31 15.05 28.31
C SER A 523 10.82 14.11 29.43
N THR A 524 10.14 14.67 30.44
CA THR A 524 9.92 14.00 31.74
C THR A 524 8.69 13.09 31.83
N LYS A 525 7.75 13.13 30.88
CA LYS A 525 6.54 12.27 30.86
C LYS A 525 6.16 11.81 29.44
N VAL A 526 6.92 10.88 28.89
CA VAL A 526 6.66 10.26 27.58
C VAL A 526 6.23 8.81 27.74
N ASN A 527 5.03 8.51 27.24
CA ASN A 527 4.41 7.19 27.25
C ASN A 527 4.36 6.62 25.82
N PRO A 528 5.39 5.88 25.37
CA PRO A 528 5.34 5.20 24.09
C PRO A 528 4.52 3.92 24.16
N ILE A 529 3.69 3.74 23.15
CA ILE A 529 2.84 2.57 22.93
C ILE A 529 3.13 2.07 21.53
N VAL A 530 3.58 0.83 21.44
CA VAL A 530 3.83 0.16 20.17
C VAL A 530 2.66 -0.75 19.86
N ILE A 531 2.17 -0.67 18.63
CA ILE A 531 1.08 -1.50 18.09
C ILE A 531 1.69 -2.43 17.06
N SER A 532 1.45 -3.73 17.20
CA SER A 532 1.82 -4.72 16.20
C SER A 532 0.56 -5.44 15.71
N LEU A 533 0.36 -5.46 14.39
CA LEU A 533 -0.81 -6.12 13.78
C LEU A 533 -0.71 -7.65 13.84
N ASN A 534 0.51 -8.18 13.97
CA ASN A 534 0.81 -9.59 14.12
C ASN A 534 1.76 -9.79 15.31
N GLU A 535 1.93 -11.03 15.76
CA GLU A 535 2.99 -11.40 16.71
C GLU A 535 4.34 -10.88 16.20
N PRO A 536 4.98 -9.94 16.92
CA PRO A 536 6.28 -9.41 16.51
C PRO A 536 7.39 -10.42 16.84
N ASP A 537 8.52 -10.28 16.14
CA ASP A 537 9.69 -11.13 16.40
C ASP A 537 10.13 -11.08 17.86
N GLN A 538 10.57 -12.22 18.41
CA GLN A 538 11.01 -12.35 19.80
C GLN A 538 12.09 -11.30 20.17
N LEU A 539 12.93 -10.93 19.21
CA LEU A 539 13.93 -9.87 19.37
C LEU A 539 13.27 -8.52 19.71
N LEU A 540 12.24 -8.11 18.96
CA LEU A 540 11.51 -6.86 19.20
C LEU A 540 10.80 -6.89 20.56
N VAL A 541 10.20 -8.03 20.93
CA VAL A 541 9.59 -8.23 22.25
C VAL A 541 10.61 -8.02 23.37
N ASN A 542 11.80 -8.61 23.25
CA ASN A 542 12.87 -8.46 24.24
C ASN A 542 13.35 -7.01 24.36
N ILE A 543 13.43 -6.28 23.24
CA ILE A 543 13.82 -4.85 23.21
C ILE A 543 12.76 -4.01 23.92
N LEU A 544 11.48 -4.20 23.60
CA LEU A 544 10.35 -3.50 24.20
C LEU A 544 10.31 -3.70 25.72
N LEU A 545 10.51 -4.94 26.19
CA LEU A 545 10.58 -5.27 27.61
C LEU A 545 11.75 -4.56 28.30
N LYS A 546 12.93 -4.55 27.67
CA LYS A 546 14.12 -3.88 28.21
C LYS A 546 13.92 -2.38 28.39
N PHE A 547 13.25 -1.74 27.43
CA PHE A 547 12.99 -0.30 27.46
C PHE A 547 11.67 0.07 28.15
N ASN A 548 10.94 -0.90 28.73
CA ASN A 548 9.64 -0.67 29.35
C ASN A 548 8.68 0.11 28.42
N ILE A 549 8.59 -0.34 27.16
CA ILE A 549 7.67 0.19 26.15
C ILE A 549 6.47 -0.75 26.07
N PHE A 550 5.26 -0.18 26.14
CA PHE A 550 4.04 -0.98 26.13
C PHE A 550 3.74 -1.50 24.71
N LEU A 551 3.48 -2.80 24.59
CA LEU A 551 3.15 -3.46 23.32
C LEU A 551 1.69 -3.89 23.29
N ILE A 552 1.00 -3.54 22.21
CA ILE A 552 -0.33 -4.02 21.88
C ILE A 552 -0.24 -4.85 20.61
N VAL A 553 -0.45 -6.17 20.74
CA VAL A 553 -0.62 -7.06 19.58
C VAL A 553 -2.11 -7.20 19.29
N SER A 554 -2.58 -6.60 18.21
CA SER A 554 -3.96 -6.72 17.72
C SER A 554 -4.11 -6.01 16.35
N ASP A 555 -5.01 -6.52 15.52
CA ASP A 555 -5.46 -5.87 14.29
C ASP A 555 -6.89 -5.29 14.43
N ASN A 556 -7.43 -5.25 15.66
CA ASN A 556 -8.75 -4.76 16.00
C ASN A 556 -8.66 -3.41 16.74
N ASP A 557 -9.20 -2.37 16.12
CA ASP A 557 -9.20 -0.99 16.63
C ASP A 557 -9.88 -0.83 18.01
N GLY A 558 -10.93 -1.63 18.30
CA GLY A 558 -11.62 -1.64 19.59
C GLY A 558 -10.78 -2.28 20.70
N GLU A 559 -10.08 -3.37 20.39
CA GLU A 559 -9.18 -4.03 21.33
C GLU A 559 -7.97 -3.14 21.65
N ILE A 560 -7.39 -2.50 20.62
CA ILE A 560 -6.29 -1.55 20.78
C ILE A 560 -6.72 -0.38 21.68
N LEU A 561 -7.91 0.18 21.45
CA LEU A 561 -8.46 1.22 22.31
C LEU A 561 -8.62 0.73 23.76
N SER A 562 -9.14 -0.48 23.96
CA SER A 562 -9.34 -1.05 25.31
C SER A 562 -8.02 -1.21 26.05
N LYS A 563 -7.02 -1.82 25.41
CA LYS A 563 -5.68 -2.03 25.99
C LYS A 563 -4.96 -0.70 26.25
N THR A 564 -5.14 0.29 25.37
CA THR A 564 -4.60 1.65 25.59
C THR A 564 -5.22 2.28 26.83
N LYS A 565 -6.55 2.22 26.99
CA LYS A 565 -7.25 2.76 28.16
C LYS A 565 -6.75 2.14 29.46
N GLU A 566 -6.59 0.82 29.48
CA GLU A 566 -6.06 0.09 30.63
C GLU A 566 -4.64 0.57 30.97
N TYR A 567 -3.77 0.69 29.98
CA TYR A 567 -2.40 1.18 30.19
C TYR A 567 -2.36 2.62 30.71
N LEU A 568 -3.07 3.54 30.07
CA LEU A 568 -3.10 4.96 30.47
C LEU A 568 -3.77 5.19 31.83
N SER A 569 -4.55 4.23 32.35
CA SER A 569 -5.09 4.30 33.72
C SER A 569 -4.06 3.95 34.80
N ARG A 570 -2.94 3.31 34.41
CA ARG A 570 -1.89 2.82 35.32
C ARG A 570 -0.67 3.75 35.39
N VAL A 571 -0.55 4.69 34.45
CA VAL A 571 0.61 5.58 34.24
C VAL A 571 0.15 7.02 34.28
#